data_AF-A0A941NQ02-F1
#
_entry.id   AF-A0A941NQ02-F1
#
_cell.length_a   1.000
_cell.length_b   1.000
_cell.length_c   1.000
_cell.angle_alpha   90.00
_cell.angle_beta   90.00
_cell.angle_gamma   90.00
#
_symmetry.space_group_name_H-M   'P 1'
#
loop_
_entity.id
_entity.type
_entity.pdbx_description
1 polymer ?
#
loop_
_entity_poly.entity_id
_entity_poly.type
_entity_poly.pdbx_seq_one_letter_code
_entity_poly.pdbx_strand_id
1 'polypeptide(L)' 'MNILQLTLFAWISTWVLCESVFPGMDYKHKILACVIGAFAAAYANNAHRLLWNRIKRKTG' A
#
# COMPACT_ATOMS: atom_id res chain seq x y z
N MET A 1 -9.69 7.74 3.48
CA MET A 1 -9.08 6.76 4.42
C MET A 1 -7.88 7.40 5.08
N ASN A 2 -7.70 7.25 6.39
CA ASN A 2 -6.48 7.74 7.05
C ASN A 2 -5.27 6.93 6.55
N ILE A 3 -4.06 7.53 6.51
CA ILE A 3 -2.84 6.88 6.03
C ILE A 3 -2.58 5.58 6.79
N LEU A 4 -2.78 5.60 8.11
CA LEU A 4 -2.58 4.43 8.98
C LEU A 4 -3.55 3.27 8.64
N GLN A 5 -4.80 3.59 8.31
CA GLN A 5 -5.77 2.59 7.86
C GLN A 5 -5.39 2.01 6.48
N LEU A 6 -4.85 2.84 5.59
CA LEU A 6 -4.40 2.41 4.27
C LEU A 6 -3.19 1.47 4.36
N THR A 7 -2.19 1.80 5.19
CA THR A 7 -1.04 0.93 5.41
C THR A 7 -1.42 -0.39 6.06
N LEU A 8 -2.31 -0.38 7.06
CA LEU A 8 -2.82 -1.62 7.67
C LEU A 8 -3.59 -2.47 6.67
N PHE A 9 -4.46 -1.85 5.86
CA PHE A 9 -5.20 -2.56 4.82
C PHE A 9 -4.26 -3.18 3.78
N ALA A 10 -3.28 -2.41 3.29
CA ALA A 10 -2.29 -2.90 2.33
C ALA A 10 -1.43 -4.03 2.91
N TRP A 11 -1.08 -3.94 4.19
CA TRP A 11 -0.35 -4.98 4.91
C TRP A 11 -1.14 -6.29 4.95
N ILE A 12 -2.38 -6.25 5.45
CA ILE A 12 -3.24 -7.43 5.57
C ILE A 12 -3.56 -8.02 4.20
N SER A 13 -3.86 -7.17 3.21
CA SER A 13 -4.16 -7.62 1.86
C SER A 13 -2.97 -8.34 1.22
N THR A 14 -1.76 -7.79 1.38
CA THR A 14 -0.53 -8.43 0.90
C THR A 14 -0.31 -9.77 1.60
N TRP A 15 -0.54 -9.84 2.92
CA TRP A 15 -0.41 -11.09 3.67
C TRP A 15 -1.36 -12.17 3.16
N VAL A 16 -2.65 -11.84 2.99
CA VAL A 16 -3.67 -12.77 2.49
C VAL A 16 -3.33 -13.24 1.08
N LEU A 17 -2.84 -12.35 0.21
CA LEU A 17 -2.39 -12.71 -1.13
C LEU A 17 -1.17 -13.65 -1.08
N CYS A 18 -0.22 -13.39 -0.18
CA CYS A 18 0.93 -14.26 0.01
C CYS A 18 0.51 -15.66 0.44
N GLU A 19 -0.42 -15.81 1.40
CA GLU A 19 -0.95 -17.11 1.81
C GLU A 19 -1.74 -17.81 0.70
N SER A 20 -2.51 -17.05 -0.09
CA SER A 20 -3.38 -17.61 -1.13
C SER A 20 -2.62 -18.05 -2.37
N VAL A 21 -1.61 -17.29 -2.79
CA VAL A 21 -0.87 -17.52 -4.05
C VAL A 21 0.42 -18.31 -3.81
N PHE A 22 1.07 -18.10 -2.66
CA PHE A 22 2.35 -18.72 -2.31
C PHE A 22 2.32 -19.31 -0.89
N PRO A 23 1.52 -20.37 -0.64
CA PRO A 23 1.30 -20.92 0.70
C PRO A 23 2.61 -21.40 1.37
N GLY A 24 3.57 -21.89 0.59
CA GLY A 24 4.88 -22.36 1.06
C GLY A 24 5.95 -21.28 1.21
N MET A 25 5.62 -20.00 1.03
CA MET A 25 6.60 -18.92 1.12
C MET A 25 7.11 -18.74 2.55
N ASP A 26 8.43 -18.62 2.68
CA ASP A 26 9.09 -18.38 3.96
C ASP A 26 8.56 -17.11 4.64
N TYR A 27 8.42 -17.19 5.96
CA TYR A 27 7.90 -16.11 6.80
C TYR A 27 8.64 -14.77 6.61
N LYS A 28 9.97 -14.82 6.43
CA LYS A 28 10.79 -13.62 6.18
C LYS A 28 10.41 -12.91 4.88
N HIS A 29 10.12 -13.68 3.82
CA HIS A 29 9.72 -13.13 2.52
C HIS A 29 8.29 -12.58 2.56
N LYS A 30 7.38 -13.23 3.32
CA LYS A 30 6.03 -12.73 3.58
C LYS A 30 6.06 -11.36 4.27
N ILE A 31 6.89 -11.19 5.30
CA ILE A 31 7.07 -9.89 5.99
C ILE A 31 7.61 -8.84 5.01
N LEU A 32 8.64 -9.18 4.24
CA LEU A 32 9.24 -8.24 3.29
C LEU A 32 8.22 -7.74 2.26
N ALA A 33 7.40 -8.66 1.72
CA ALA A 33 6.32 -8.31 0.81
C ALA A 33 5.30 -7.36 1.46
N CYS A 34 4.89 -7.61 2.70
CA CYS A 34 3.94 -6.76 3.41
C CYS A 34 4.49 -5.35 3.69
N VAL A 35 5.79 -5.23 4.04
CA VAL A 35 6.46 -3.93 4.19
C VAL A 35 6.47 -3.18 2.87
N ILE A 36 6.84 -3.83 1.76
CA ILE A 36 6.87 -3.22 0.43
C ILE A 36 5.46 -2.76 0.03
N GLY A 37 4.44 -3.59 0.23
CA GLY A 37 3.04 -3.25 -0.07
C GLY A 37 2.54 -2.06 0.75
N ALA A 38 2.84 -2.02 2.05
CA ALA A 38 2.48 -0.91 2.92
C ALA A 38 3.17 0.40 2.50
N PHE A 39 4.47 0.37 2.18
CA PHE A 39 5.20 1.53 1.69
C PHE A 39 4.69 2.03 0.35
N ALA A 40 4.43 1.13 -0.61
CA ALA A 40 3.89 1.47 -1.91
C ALA A 40 2.52 2.15 -1.79
N ALA A 41 1.64 1.62 -0.94
CA ALA A 41 0.31 2.20 -0.70
C ALA A 41 0.41 3.60 -0.06
N ALA A 42 1.27 3.77 0.95
CA ALA A 42 1.48 5.06 1.59
C ALA A 42 2.04 6.11 0.60
N TYR A 43 3.01 5.70 -0.21
CA TYR A 43 3.62 6.56 -1.23
C TYR A 43 2.59 6.95 -2.30
N ALA A 44 1.86 5.98 -2.86
CA ALA A 44 0.84 6.23 -3.88
C ALA A 44 -0.24 7.18 -3.37
N ASN A 45 -0.67 7.06 -2.12
CA ASN A 45 -1.66 7.96 -1.53
C ASN A 45 -1.13 9.40 -1.42
N ASN A 46 0.13 9.58 -1.02
CA ASN A 46 0.73 10.92 -0.92
C ASN A 46 0.96 11.54 -2.31
N ALA A 47 1.43 10.74 -3.26
CA ALA A 47 1.59 11.14 -4.66
C ALA A 47 0.26 11.52 -5.30
N HIS A 48 -0.79 10.73 -5.08
CA HIS A 48 -2.15 11.01 -5.54
C HIS A 48 -2.67 12.34 -4.97
N ARG A 49 -2.44 12.59 -3.67
CA ARG A 49 -2.85 13.84 -3.01
C ARG A 49 -2.13 15.06 -3.57
N LEU A 50 -0.83 14.95 -3.84
CA LEU A 50 -0.03 15.98 -4.50
C LEU A 50 -0.51 16.26 -5.92
N LEU A 51 -0.76 15.22 -6.72
CA LEU A 51 -1.24 15.34 -8.09
C LEU A 51 -2.64 15.98 -8.14
N TRP A 52 -3.55 15.52 -7.28
CA TRP A 52 -4.90 16.07 -7.17
C TRP A 52 -4.89 17.57 -6.83
N ASN A 53 -4.02 17.97 -5.88
CA ASN A 53 -3.84 19.38 -5.52
C ASN A 53 -3.24 20.23 -6.65
N ARG A 54 -2.45 19.63 -7.56
CA ARG A 54 -1.94 20.31 -8.75
C ARG A 54 -3.04 20.48 -9.80
N ILE A 55 -3.86 19.45 -10.03
CA ILE A 55 -4.98 19.52 -10.96
C ILE A 55 -5.99 20.57 -10.48
N LYS A 56 -6.42 20.50 -9.21
CA LYS A 56 -7.38 21.43 -8.63
C LYS A 56 -6.96 22.90 -8.73
N ARG A 57 -5.66 23.19 -8.60
CA ARG A 57 -5.09 24.55 -8.76
C ARG A 57 -5.01 25.05 -10.20
N LYS A 58 -5.13 24.17 -11.19
CA LYS A 58 -5.16 24.56 -12.61
C LYS A 58 -6.58 24.77 -13.13
N THR A 59 -7.59 24.23 -12.45
CA THR A 59 -8.98 24.25 -12.90
C THR A 59 -9.87 25.25 -12.14
N GLY A 60 -9.35 25.87 -11.07
CA GLY A 60 -10.00 26.96 -10.34
C GLY A 60 -9.16 28.22 -10.42
#